data_AF-A0A6G3TLS0-F1
#
_entry.id   AF-A0A6G3TLS0-F1
#
_cell.length_a   1.000
_cell.length_b   1.000
_cell.length_c   1.000
_cell.angle_alpha   90.00
_cell.angle_beta   90.00
_cell.angle_gamma   90.00
#
_symmetry.space_group_name_H-M   'P 1'
#
loop_
_entity.id
_entity.type
_entity.pdbx_description
1 polymer ?
#
loop_
_entity_poly.entity_id
_entity_poly.type
_entity_poly.pdbx_seq_one_letter_code
_entity_poly.pdbx_strand_id
1 'polypeptide(L)'
;MTDQQAAPLGRRKPRSDTRRNHRRLLQAVGELAREAPDRLTMQAVASRAEIGPATAYRYYSSVDDVLAAYVLSVVEQLRDFSLASAAQGRPLFDALVDKWVDLLAEHGPALVQLRSRRGYLERLHDGNEIIVALRDAWSEPVRGLLDDIGVPDGMLEHALFLSNMIFDPREIQDLLRETGLSRREVIARLTEAYCGALRGWVRAG
;
A
#
# COMPACT_ATOMS: atom_id res chain seq x y z
N MET A 1 -45.35 -24.25 -39.06
CA MET A 1 -45.61 -23.89 -37.66
C MET A 1 -44.77 -24.81 -36.80
N THR A 2 -43.75 -24.44 -36.05
CA THR A 2 -43.11 -23.16 -35.77
C THR A 2 -41.70 -23.54 -35.31
N ASP A 3 -40.72 -22.88 -35.88
CA ASP A 3 -39.29 -23.01 -35.60
C ASP A 3 -39.02 -22.62 -34.14
N GLN A 4 -38.45 -23.50 -33.33
CA GLN A 4 -38.04 -23.20 -31.95
C GLN A 4 -36.52 -23.12 -31.89
N GLN A 5 -36.04 -21.88 -32.08
CA GLN A 5 -34.67 -21.47 -31.85
C GLN A 5 -34.24 -21.78 -30.41
N ALA A 6 -33.30 -22.70 -30.25
CA ALA A 6 -32.50 -22.82 -29.03
C ALA A 6 -31.29 -21.88 -29.17
N ALA A 7 -31.28 -20.81 -28.38
CA ALA A 7 -30.16 -19.89 -28.30
C ALA A 7 -28.91 -20.58 -27.70
N PRO A 8 -27.69 -20.32 -28.21
CA PRO A 8 -26.49 -20.90 -27.64
C PRO A 8 -26.20 -20.27 -26.27
N LEU A 9 -26.08 -21.11 -25.23
CA LEU A 9 -25.59 -20.73 -23.91
C LEU A 9 -24.17 -20.15 -24.05
N GLY A 10 -24.08 -18.83 -23.98
CA GLY A 10 -22.82 -18.11 -24.06
C GLY A 10 -21.86 -18.57 -22.98
N ARG A 11 -20.80 -19.28 -23.38
CA ARG A 11 -19.60 -19.49 -22.56
C ARG A 11 -19.03 -18.13 -22.17
N ARG A 12 -19.37 -17.64 -20.98
CA ARG A 12 -18.75 -16.46 -20.39
C ARG A 12 -17.24 -16.67 -20.36
N LYS A 13 -16.50 -15.71 -20.92
CA LYS A 13 -15.04 -15.76 -21.13
C LYS A 13 -14.27 -16.07 -19.83
N PRO A 14 -13.28 -16.99 -19.86
CA PRO A 14 -12.43 -17.32 -18.70
C PRO A 14 -11.80 -16.11 -18.00
N ARG A 15 -11.51 -15.04 -18.75
CA ARG A 15 -10.92 -13.79 -18.23
C ARG A 15 -11.81 -13.05 -17.22
N SER A 16 -13.14 -13.16 -17.36
CA SER A 16 -14.09 -12.52 -16.42
C SER A 16 -14.07 -13.22 -15.08
N ASP A 17 -14.11 -14.56 -15.08
CA ASP A 17 -14.10 -15.36 -13.86
C ASP A 17 -12.75 -15.27 -13.16
N THR A 18 -11.65 -15.23 -13.92
CA THR A 18 -10.30 -15.03 -13.37
C THR A 18 -10.17 -13.70 -12.61
N ARG A 19 -10.62 -12.59 -13.21
CA ARG A 19 -10.59 -11.27 -12.54
C ARG A 19 -11.53 -11.22 -11.33
N ARG A 20 -12.69 -11.87 -11.40
CA ARG A 20 -13.62 -11.95 -10.27
C ARG A 20 -13.01 -12.73 -9.11
N ASN A 21 -12.45 -13.90 -9.37
CA ASN A 21 -11.84 -14.75 -8.34
C ASN A 21 -10.64 -14.08 -7.69
N HIS A 22 -9.77 -13.45 -8.49
CA HIS A 22 -8.65 -12.66 -7.97
C HIS A 22 -9.14 -11.57 -6.99
N ARG A 23 -10.15 -10.77 -7.37
CA ARG A 23 -10.71 -9.74 -6.48
C ARG A 23 -11.29 -10.31 -5.19
N ARG A 24 -11.99 -11.45 -5.25
CA ARG A 24 -12.56 -12.11 -4.07
C ARG A 24 -11.47 -12.59 -3.11
N LEU A 25 -10.36 -13.12 -3.62
CA LEU A 25 -9.22 -13.52 -2.81
C LEU A 25 -8.56 -12.30 -2.12
N LEU A 26 -8.37 -11.19 -2.86
CA LEU A 26 -7.83 -9.95 -2.28
C LEU A 26 -8.74 -9.37 -1.20
N GLN A 27 -10.05 -9.34 -1.43
CA GLN A 27 -11.01 -8.88 -0.43
C GLN A 27 -10.97 -9.78 0.82
N ALA A 28 -11.00 -11.09 0.63
CA ALA A 28 -10.98 -12.05 1.73
C ALA A 28 -9.71 -11.98 2.59
N VAL A 29 -8.53 -11.85 1.97
CA VAL A 29 -7.27 -11.71 2.73
C VAL A 29 -7.23 -10.39 3.50
N GLY A 30 -7.72 -9.30 2.91
CA GLY A 30 -7.77 -7.99 3.58
C GLY A 30 -8.75 -7.95 4.75
N GLU A 31 -9.91 -8.61 4.64
CA GLU A 31 -10.85 -8.79 5.76
C GLU A 31 -10.24 -9.63 6.88
N LEU A 32 -9.69 -10.80 6.54
CA LEU A 32 -9.10 -11.70 7.54
C LEU A 32 -7.90 -11.08 8.26
N ALA A 33 -7.04 -10.35 7.54
CA ALA A 33 -5.89 -9.68 8.14
C ALA A 33 -6.31 -8.62 9.18
N ARG A 34 -7.50 -8.01 9.02
CA ARG A 34 -8.05 -7.03 9.97
C ARG A 34 -8.78 -7.67 11.13
N GLU A 35 -9.59 -8.69 10.86
CA GLU A 35 -10.48 -9.31 11.85
C GLU A 35 -9.75 -10.33 12.74
N ALA A 36 -8.87 -11.15 12.14
CA ALA A 36 -8.24 -12.29 12.80
C ALA A 36 -6.86 -12.59 12.17
N PRO A 37 -5.87 -11.70 12.35
CA PRO A 37 -4.54 -11.85 11.74
C PRO A 37 -3.84 -13.15 12.13
N ASP A 38 -4.07 -13.66 13.34
CA ASP A 38 -3.57 -14.92 13.86
C ASP A 38 -4.14 -16.16 13.14
N ARG A 39 -5.25 -16.01 12.42
CA ARG A 39 -5.93 -17.08 11.67
C ARG A 39 -5.72 -16.98 10.16
N LEU A 40 -4.83 -16.09 9.71
CA LEU A 40 -4.59 -15.84 8.30
C LEU A 40 -3.90 -17.05 7.65
N THR A 41 -4.69 -17.84 6.91
CA THR A 41 -4.24 -19.03 6.20
C THR A 41 -4.86 -19.08 4.82
N MET A 42 -4.23 -19.78 3.86
CA MET A 42 -4.78 -19.93 2.52
C MET A 42 -6.17 -20.60 2.55
N GLN A 43 -6.38 -21.55 3.46
CA GLN A 43 -7.67 -22.24 3.63
C GLN A 43 -8.75 -21.27 4.11
N ALA A 44 -8.45 -20.43 5.11
CA ALA A 44 -9.38 -19.41 5.59
C ALA A 44 -9.71 -18.39 4.50
N VAL A 45 -8.71 -17.91 3.76
CA VAL A 45 -8.88 -16.98 2.64
C VAL A 45 -9.75 -17.59 1.53
N ALA A 46 -9.45 -18.82 1.11
CA ALA A 46 -10.21 -19.53 0.09
C ALA A 46 -11.67 -19.74 0.52
N SER A 47 -11.89 -20.17 1.77
CA SER A 47 -13.23 -20.35 2.34
C SER A 47 -14.01 -19.04 2.37
N ARG A 48 -13.40 -17.94 2.84
CA ARG A 48 -14.01 -16.61 2.90
C ARG A 48 -14.32 -16.07 1.51
N ALA A 49 -13.44 -16.32 0.55
CA ALA A 49 -13.64 -15.94 -0.85
C ALA A 49 -14.64 -16.85 -1.58
N GLU A 50 -15.18 -17.90 -0.93
CA GLU A 50 -15.98 -18.99 -1.52
C GLU A 50 -15.35 -19.51 -2.82
N ILE A 51 -14.05 -19.82 -2.73
CA ILE A 51 -13.25 -20.41 -3.80
C ILE A 51 -12.64 -21.70 -3.25
N GLY A 52 -12.69 -22.79 -4.03
CA GLY A 52 -12.08 -24.05 -3.62
C GLY A 52 -10.56 -23.89 -3.37
N PRO A 53 -9.97 -24.51 -2.32
CA PRO A 53 -8.55 -24.34 -1.98
C PRO A 53 -7.60 -24.61 -3.15
N ALA A 54 -7.85 -25.68 -3.93
CA ALA A 54 -7.04 -26.00 -5.10
C ALA A 54 -7.08 -24.91 -6.18
N THR A 55 -8.20 -24.20 -6.31
CA THR A 55 -8.31 -23.05 -7.21
C THR A 55 -7.52 -21.86 -6.64
N ALA A 56 -7.64 -21.56 -5.34
CA ALA A 56 -6.87 -20.48 -4.71
C ALA A 56 -5.35 -20.68 -4.89
N TYR A 57 -4.85 -21.90 -4.68
CA TYR A 57 -3.44 -22.25 -4.90
C TYR A 57 -2.97 -22.12 -6.36
N ARG A 58 -3.88 -22.12 -7.34
CA ARG A 58 -3.54 -21.81 -8.74
C ARG A 58 -3.32 -20.32 -8.99
N TYR A 59 -3.87 -19.44 -8.15
CA TYR A 59 -3.64 -17.99 -8.24
C TYR A 59 -2.42 -17.55 -7.44
N TYR A 60 -2.24 -18.14 -6.26
CA TYR A 60 -1.22 -17.74 -5.30
C TYR A 60 -0.61 -18.97 -4.64
N SER A 61 0.72 -19.02 -4.56
CA SER A 61 1.42 -20.19 -4.03
C SER A 61 1.36 -20.24 -2.50
N SER A 62 1.24 -19.08 -1.87
CA SER A 62 1.17 -18.91 -0.42
C SER A 62 0.13 -17.87 0.00
N VAL A 63 -0.25 -17.86 1.28
CA VAL A 63 -1.11 -16.78 1.83
C VAL A 63 -0.39 -15.44 1.83
N ASP A 64 0.94 -15.46 1.99
CA ASP A 64 1.79 -14.28 1.91
C ASP A 64 1.78 -13.67 0.51
N ASP A 65 1.67 -14.48 -0.56
CA ASP A 65 1.54 -13.97 -1.92
C ASP A 65 0.21 -13.24 -2.12
N VAL A 66 -0.90 -13.76 -1.56
CA VAL A 66 -2.21 -13.08 -1.61
C VAL A 66 -2.15 -11.77 -0.82
N LEU A 67 -1.53 -11.81 0.35
CA LEU A 67 -1.38 -10.64 1.23
C LEU A 67 -0.48 -9.59 0.58
N ALA A 68 0.62 -9.98 -0.05
CA ALA A 68 1.51 -9.09 -0.79
C ALA A 68 0.77 -8.42 -1.96
N ALA A 69 -0.01 -9.18 -2.72
CA ALA A 69 -0.85 -8.63 -3.80
C ALA A 69 -1.93 -7.67 -3.27
N TYR A 70 -2.51 -7.96 -2.11
CA TYR A 70 -3.44 -7.05 -1.43
C TYR A 70 -2.75 -5.76 -1.00
N VAL A 71 -1.60 -5.86 -0.33
CA VAL A 71 -0.80 -4.70 0.09
C VAL A 71 -0.37 -3.86 -1.11
N LEU A 72 0.07 -4.50 -2.20
CA LEU A 72 0.36 -3.81 -3.46
C LEU A 72 -0.86 -3.01 -3.93
N SER A 73 -2.05 -3.60 -3.96
CA SER A 73 -3.27 -2.90 -4.38
C SER A 73 -3.64 -1.72 -3.47
N VAL A 74 -3.26 -1.74 -2.18
CA VAL A 74 -3.45 -0.61 -1.26
C VAL A 74 -2.44 0.50 -1.55
N VAL A 75 -1.18 0.16 -1.78
CA VAL A 75 -0.12 1.12 -2.15
C VAL A 75 -0.41 1.75 -3.51
N GLU A 76 -0.94 1.00 -4.47
CA GLU A 76 -1.34 1.53 -5.77
C GLU A 76 -2.44 2.58 -5.64
N GLN A 77 -3.35 2.49 -4.67
CA GLN A 77 -4.32 3.56 -4.41
C GLN A 77 -3.64 4.85 -3.94
N LEU A 78 -2.55 4.76 -3.17
CA LEU A 78 -1.76 5.92 -2.76
C LEU A 78 -1.05 6.54 -3.97
N ARG A 79 -0.45 5.70 -4.83
CA ARG A 79 0.18 6.13 -6.09
C ARG A 79 -0.81 6.85 -6.99
N ASP A 80 -1.97 6.23 -7.24
CA ASP A 80 -2.99 6.77 -8.12
C ASP A 80 -3.58 8.08 -7.55
N PHE A 81 -3.71 8.19 -6.23
CA PHE A 81 -4.06 9.46 -5.57
C PHE A 81 -3.02 10.55 -5.84
N SER A 82 -1.73 10.25 -5.69
CA SER A 82 -0.67 11.21 -5.98
C SER A 82 -0.69 11.68 -7.43
N LEU A 83 -0.87 10.76 -8.38
CA LEU A 83 -0.88 11.05 -9.82
C LEU A 83 -2.11 11.85 -10.26
N ALA A 84 -3.25 11.66 -9.60
CA ALA A 84 -4.49 12.36 -9.91
C ALA A 84 -4.60 13.75 -9.25
N SER A 85 -3.72 14.07 -8.30
CA SER A 85 -3.75 15.34 -7.57
C SER A 85 -3.27 16.50 -8.44
N ALA A 86 -3.97 17.64 -8.36
CA ALA A 86 -3.52 18.89 -8.97
C ALA A 86 -2.64 19.74 -8.03
N ALA A 87 -2.52 19.35 -6.76
CA ALA A 87 -1.64 20.01 -5.81
C ALA A 87 -0.16 19.78 -6.18
N GLN A 88 0.72 20.67 -5.74
CA GLN A 88 2.17 20.59 -5.93
C GLN A 88 2.88 21.00 -4.64
N GLY A 89 4.18 20.73 -4.53
CA GLY A 89 4.98 21.11 -3.37
C GLY A 89 4.47 20.50 -2.06
N ARG A 90 4.63 21.25 -0.97
CA ARG A 90 4.16 20.92 0.38
C ARG A 90 2.66 20.57 0.43
N PRO A 91 1.74 21.29 -0.24
CA PRO A 91 0.33 20.88 -0.30
C PRO A 91 0.11 19.45 -0.83
N LEU A 92 0.84 19.03 -1.86
CA LEU A 92 0.76 17.66 -2.37
C LEU A 92 1.31 16.65 -1.36
N PHE A 93 2.44 16.97 -0.74
CA PHE A 93 3.04 16.15 0.32
C PHE A 93 2.09 15.95 1.50
N ASP A 94 1.52 17.03 2.03
CA ASP A 94 0.60 16.96 3.17
C ASP A 94 -0.65 16.14 2.82
N ALA A 95 -1.21 16.33 1.62
CA ALA A 95 -2.36 15.54 1.13
C ALA A 95 -2.03 14.04 0.99
N LEU A 96 -0.82 13.70 0.54
CA LEU A 96 -0.36 12.32 0.43
C LEU A 96 -0.20 11.68 1.82
N VAL A 97 0.39 12.39 2.78
CA VAL A 97 0.53 11.90 4.16
C VAL A 97 -0.84 11.66 4.78
N ASP A 98 -1.80 12.57 4.58
CA ASP A 98 -3.17 12.38 5.03
C ASP A 98 -3.81 11.13 4.39
N LYS A 99 -3.68 10.97 3.07
CA LYS A 99 -4.18 9.78 2.37
C LYS A 99 -3.52 8.50 2.89
N TRP A 100 -2.23 8.54 3.21
CA TRP A 100 -1.52 7.41 3.79
C TRP A 100 -2.11 7.02 5.14
N VAL A 101 -2.34 8.00 6.03
CA VAL A 101 -2.96 7.75 7.33
C VAL A 101 -4.40 7.23 7.21
N ASP A 102 -5.17 7.67 6.20
CA ASP A 102 -6.49 7.06 5.89
C ASP A 102 -6.37 5.58 5.55
N LEU A 103 -5.43 5.23 4.65
CA LEU A 103 -5.20 3.84 4.26
C LEU A 103 -4.68 3.01 5.44
N LEU A 104 -3.90 3.58 6.36
CA LEU A 104 -3.47 2.90 7.58
C LEU A 104 -4.63 2.65 8.55
N ALA A 105 -5.58 3.58 8.68
CA ALA A 105 -6.76 3.38 9.49
C ALA A 105 -7.62 2.22 8.96
N GLU A 106 -7.72 2.08 7.65
CA GLU A 106 -8.51 1.02 7.01
C GLU A 106 -7.78 -0.32 6.90
N HIS A 107 -6.50 -0.30 6.52
CA HIS A 107 -5.72 -1.48 6.10
C HIS A 107 -4.48 -1.76 6.97
N GLY A 108 -4.27 -0.97 8.02
CA GLY A 108 -3.11 -1.03 8.90
C GLY A 108 -2.72 -2.43 9.39
N PRO A 109 -3.67 -3.26 9.85
CA PRO A 109 -3.38 -4.64 10.24
C PRO A 109 -2.77 -5.50 9.13
N ALA A 110 -3.12 -5.28 7.86
CA ALA A 110 -2.54 -6.02 6.73
C ALA A 110 -1.16 -5.47 6.35
N LEU A 111 -0.99 -4.14 6.37
CA LEU A 111 0.25 -3.47 5.99
C LEU A 111 1.41 -3.81 6.93
N VAL A 112 1.15 -4.02 8.23
CA VAL A 112 2.20 -4.35 9.22
C VAL A 112 2.62 -5.83 9.21
N GLN A 113 1.86 -6.70 8.55
CA GLN A 113 2.12 -8.15 8.51
C GLN A 113 3.20 -8.51 7.50
N LEU A 114 3.31 -7.74 6.41
CA LEU A 114 4.36 -7.94 5.44
C LEU A 114 5.70 -7.43 6.01
N ARG A 115 6.48 -8.36 6.55
CA ARG A 115 7.81 -8.06 7.10
C ARG A 115 8.89 -8.62 6.20
N SER A 116 9.86 -7.78 5.87
CA SER A 116 11.08 -8.21 5.20
C SER A 116 12.26 -8.16 6.16
N ARG A 117 13.20 -9.10 6.00
CA ARG A 117 14.53 -9.03 6.62
C ARG A 117 15.48 -8.08 5.89
N ARG A 118 15.11 -7.69 4.67
CA ARG A 118 15.87 -6.82 3.77
C ARG A 118 15.46 -5.37 3.97
N GLY A 119 16.43 -4.46 3.85
CA GLY A 119 16.21 -3.02 4.03
C GLY A 119 15.29 -2.40 2.96
N TYR A 120 14.95 -1.12 3.12
CA TYR A 120 14.20 -0.37 2.10
C TYR A 120 14.99 -0.26 0.79
N LEU A 121 16.21 0.29 0.84
CA LEU A 121 17.04 0.53 -0.34
C LEU A 121 17.38 -0.76 -1.08
N GLU A 122 17.74 -1.82 -0.34
CA GLU A 122 18.04 -3.13 -0.93
C GLU A 122 16.84 -3.68 -1.73
N ARG A 123 15.63 -3.57 -1.19
CA ARG A 123 14.40 -3.99 -1.89
C ARG A 123 14.03 -3.08 -3.05
N LEU A 124 14.29 -1.78 -2.92
CA LEU A 124 14.06 -0.81 -3.98
C LEU A 124 14.96 -1.11 -5.18
N HIS A 125 16.26 -1.31 -4.94
CA HIS A 125 17.25 -1.61 -5.96
C HIS A 125 17.00 -2.97 -6.64
N ASP A 126 16.46 -3.94 -5.90
CA ASP A 126 16.01 -5.22 -6.45
C ASP A 126 14.67 -5.17 -7.18
N GLY A 127 13.99 -4.02 -7.22
CA GLY A 127 12.72 -3.86 -7.93
C GLY A 127 11.54 -4.57 -7.25
N ASN A 128 11.53 -4.71 -5.92
CA ASN A 128 10.38 -5.25 -5.22
C ASN A 128 9.13 -4.40 -5.51
N GLU A 129 8.08 -5.03 -6.06
CA GLU A 129 6.91 -4.31 -6.62
C GLU A 129 6.23 -3.36 -5.64
N ILE A 130 6.09 -3.76 -4.37
CA ILE A 130 5.47 -2.93 -3.32
C ILE A 130 6.34 -1.70 -3.02
N ILE A 131 7.67 -1.90 -2.93
CA ILE A 131 8.60 -0.80 -2.65
C ILE A 131 8.72 0.15 -3.84
N VAL A 132 8.68 -0.37 -5.07
CA VAL A 132 8.62 0.47 -6.28
C VAL A 132 7.33 1.27 -6.31
N ALA A 133 6.18 0.66 -6.02
CA ALA A 133 4.90 1.38 -5.99
C ALA A 133 4.87 2.45 -4.89
N LEU A 134 5.47 2.20 -3.72
CA LEU A 134 5.67 3.22 -2.69
C LEU A 134 6.58 4.35 -3.20
N ARG A 135 7.74 4.02 -3.78
CA ARG A 135 8.62 5.03 -4.40
C ARG A 135 7.84 5.90 -5.36
N ASP A 136 7.06 5.31 -6.25
CA ASP A 136 6.30 6.03 -7.28
C ASP A 136 5.25 6.95 -6.66
N ALA A 137 4.56 6.50 -5.60
CA ALA A 137 3.58 7.31 -4.88
C ALA A 137 4.20 8.52 -4.17
N TRP A 138 5.40 8.36 -3.61
CA TRP A 138 6.04 9.38 -2.77
C TRP A 138 6.99 10.31 -3.55
N SER A 139 7.47 9.92 -4.73
CA SER A 139 8.55 10.65 -5.42
C SER A 139 8.22 12.10 -5.72
N GLU A 140 7.08 12.37 -6.37
CA GLU A 140 6.71 13.73 -6.74
C GLU A 140 6.33 14.61 -5.53
N PRO A 141 5.51 14.12 -4.58
CA PRO A 141 5.23 14.86 -3.35
C PRO A 141 6.51 15.18 -2.55
N VAL A 142 7.43 14.22 -2.45
CA VAL A 142 8.71 14.45 -1.76
C VAL A 142 9.58 15.43 -2.52
N ARG A 143 9.71 15.31 -3.85
CA ARG A 143 10.49 16.27 -4.66
C ARG A 143 9.99 17.70 -4.48
N GLY A 144 8.68 17.91 -4.57
CA GLY A 144 8.09 19.23 -4.34
C GLY A 144 8.37 19.76 -2.93
N LEU A 145 8.33 18.90 -1.91
CA LEU A 145 8.72 19.29 -0.56
C LEU A 145 10.21 19.67 -0.47
N LEU A 146 11.10 18.91 -1.12
CA LEU A 146 12.54 19.20 -1.13
C LEU A 146 12.80 20.58 -1.73
N ASP A 147 12.17 20.90 -2.85
CA ASP A 147 12.25 22.21 -3.49
C ASP A 147 11.79 23.33 -2.54
N ASP A 148 10.64 23.15 -1.87
CA ASP A 148 10.09 24.13 -0.92
C ASP A 148 11.02 24.41 0.27
N ILE A 149 11.82 23.43 0.70
CA ILE A 149 12.76 23.57 1.82
C ILE A 149 14.21 23.82 1.37
N GLY A 150 14.45 23.99 0.06
CA GLY A 150 15.77 24.28 -0.51
C GLY A 150 16.75 23.10 -0.45
N VAL A 151 16.26 21.86 -0.48
CA VAL A 151 17.08 20.64 -0.53
C VAL A 151 17.22 20.17 -1.99
N PRO A 152 18.44 19.84 -2.48
CA PRO A 152 18.63 19.43 -3.87
C PRO A 152 17.90 18.13 -4.25
N ASP A 153 17.37 18.04 -5.48
CA ASP A 153 16.69 16.83 -6.02
C ASP A 153 17.56 15.56 -5.99
N GLY A 154 18.89 15.71 -6.03
CA GLY A 154 19.83 14.58 -5.84
C GLY A 154 19.69 13.86 -4.50
N MET A 155 18.98 14.45 -3.53
CA MET A 155 18.67 13.85 -2.23
C MET A 155 17.42 12.96 -2.24
N LEU A 156 16.71 12.83 -3.37
CA LEU A 156 15.42 12.13 -3.42
C LEU A 156 15.47 10.70 -2.88
N GLU A 157 16.49 9.91 -3.22
CA GLU A 157 16.59 8.52 -2.72
C GLU A 157 16.74 8.47 -1.19
N HIS A 158 17.58 9.34 -0.62
CA HIS A 158 17.75 9.46 0.82
C HIS A 158 16.49 10.00 1.50
N ALA A 159 15.80 10.94 0.86
CA ALA A 159 14.54 11.49 1.35
C ALA A 159 13.46 10.39 1.42
N LEU A 160 13.35 9.55 0.39
CA LEU A 160 12.43 8.42 0.36
C LEU A 160 12.81 7.32 1.37
N PHE A 161 14.10 7.11 1.63
CA PHE A 161 14.55 6.24 2.70
C PHE A 161 14.09 6.75 4.07
N LEU A 162 14.26 8.05 4.34
CA LEU A 162 13.80 8.69 5.58
C LEU A 162 12.28 8.69 5.70
N SER A 163 11.54 8.92 4.60
CA SER A 163 10.08 8.86 4.61
C SER A 163 9.59 7.46 4.94
N ASN A 164 10.21 6.41 4.39
CA ASN A 164 9.90 5.03 4.74
C ASN A 164 10.08 4.74 6.25
N MET A 165 11.06 5.36 6.90
CA MET A 165 11.28 5.20 8.34
C MET A 165 10.27 5.99 9.19
N ILE A 166 10.04 7.26 8.85
CA ILE A 166 9.23 8.17 9.66
C ILE A 166 7.73 7.90 9.48
N PHE A 167 7.31 7.51 8.28
CA PHE A 167 5.92 7.20 7.96
C PHE A 167 5.65 5.69 7.93
N ASP A 168 6.38 4.91 8.75
CA ASP A 168 6.19 3.46 8.86
C ASP A 168 4.77 3.13 9.37
N PRO A 169 4.04 2.18 8.73
CA PRO A 169 2.71 1.77 9.13
C PRO A 169 2.53 1.40 10.60
N ARG A 170 3.52 0.71 11.18
CA ARG A 170 3.45 0.23 12.57
C ARG A 170 3.64 1.40 13.52
N GLU A 171 4.66 2.21 13.29
CA GLU A 171 5.00 3.32 14.18
C GLU A 171 3.91 4.40 14.18
N ILE A 172 3.31 4.71 13.03
CA ILE A 172 2.16 5.63 12.97
C ILE A 172 0.98 5.09 13.77
N GLN A 173 0.63 3.80 13.59
CA GLN A 173 -0.50 3.20 14.29
C GLN A 173 -0.26 3.12 15.80
N ASP A 174 0.96 2.80 16.22
CA ASP A 174 1.36 2.79 17.63
C ASP A 174 1.21 4.19 18.23
N LEU A 175 1.76 5.21 17.57
CA LEU A 175 1.66 6.60 18.02
C LEU A 175 0.19 7.07 18.13
N LEU A 176 -0.67 6.69 17.19
CA LEU A 176 -2.09 7.05 17.23
C LEU A 176 -2.89 6.34 18.34
N ARG A 177 -2.46 5.13 18.76
CA ARG A 177 -3.19 4.31 19.74
C ARG A 177 -2.70 4.51 21.16
N GLU A 178 -1.39 4.62 21.34
CA GLU A 178 -0.73 4.61 22.65
C GLU A 178 -0.50 6.03 23.19
N THR A 179 -0.92 7.07 22.46
CA THR A 179 -0.84 8.46 22.91
C THR A 179 -2.18 9.17 22.83
N GLY A 180 -2.30 10.29 23.55
CA GLY A 180 -3.49 11.16 23.49
C GLY A 180 -3.50 12.13 22.31
N LEU A 181 -2.60 11.95 21.33
CA LEU A 181 -2.43 12.87 20.22
C LEU A 181 -3.53 12.67 19.18
N SER A 182 -4.09 13.77 18.69
CA SER A 182 -4.98 13.71 17.55
C SER A 182 -4.20 13.36 16.27
N ARG A 183 -4.89 12.77 15.29
CA ARG A 183 -4.33 12.50 13.95
C ARG A 183 -3.59 13.70 13.36
N ARG A 184 -4.22 14.88 13.43
CA ARG A 184 -3.65 16.12 12.91
C ARG A 184 -2.31 16.45 13.56
N GLU A 185 -2.21 16.27 14.88
CA GLU A 185 -0.96 16.54 15.58
C GLU A 185 0.10 15.46 15.31
N VAL A 186 -0.28 14.20 15.15
CA VAL A 186 0.65 13.14 14.72
C VAL A 186 1.25 13.47 13.36
N ILE A 187 0.41 13.78 12.37
CA ILE A 187 0.85 14.15 11.02
C ILE A 187 1.77 15.38 11.08
N ALA A 188 1.35 16.43 11.78
CA ALA A 188 2.16 17.65 11.91
C ALA A 188 3.54 17.37 12.52
N ARG A 189 3.62 16.58 13.60
CA ARG A 189 4.89 16.27 14.26
C ARG A 189 5.79 15.39 13.40
N LEU A 190 5.25 14.37 12.73
CA LEU A 190 6.02 13.50 11.83
C LEU A 190 6.55 14.27 10.62
N THR A 191 5.73 15.13 10.02
CA THR A 191 6.17 15.99 8.90
C THR A 191 7.26 16.96 9.32
N GLU A 192 7.14 17.62 10.48
CA GLU A 192 8.20 18.50 10.97
C GLU A 192 9.48 17.73 11.34
N ALA A 193 9.35 16.54 11.93
CA ALA A 193 10.49 15.65 12.19
C ALA A 193 11.19 15.22 10.89
N TYR A 194 10.41 14.91 9.84
CA TYR A 194 10.94 14.58 8.52
C TYR A 194 11.69 15.75 7.88
N CYS A 195 11.10 16.95 7.86
CA CYS A 195 11.78 18.16 7.39
C CYS A 195 13.07 18.43 8.17
N GLY A 196 13.05 18.24 9.49
CA GLY A 196 14.23 18.35 10.34
C GLY A 196 15.31 17.32 9.99
N ALA A 197 14.92 16.06 9.77
CA ALA A 197 15.82 14.99 9.36
C ALA A 197 16.46 15.27 8.00
N LEU A 198 15.69 15.73 7.01
CA LEU A 198 16.19 16.09 5.68
C LEU A 198 17.27 17.19 5.75
N ARG A 199 16.99 18.29 6.47
CA ARG A 199 17.97 19.38 6.66
C ARG A 199 19.21 18.90 7.41
N GLY A 200 19.01 18.08 8.44
CA GLY A 200 20.10 17.48 9.21
C GLY A 200 20.99 16.59 8.37
N TRP A 201 20.39 15.79 7.48
CA TRP A 201 21.09 14.89 6.58
C TRP A 201 21.96 15.66 5.58
N VAL A 202 21.40 16.69 4.93
CA VAL A 202 22.15 17.53 3.99
C VAL A 202 23.32 18.24 4.67
N ARG A 203 23.14 18.73 5.89
CA ARG A 203 24.21 19.39 6.64
C ARG A 203 25.34 18.45 7.04
N ALA A 204 25.06 17.16 7.19
CA ALA A 204 26.04 16.18 7.65
C ALA A 204 26.88 15.56 6.51
N GLY A 205 26.38 15.63 5.27
CA GLY A 205 27.11 15.20 4.06
C GLY A 205 28.05 16.30 3.56
#